data_AF-A0A842FPR7-F1
#
_entry.id   AF-A0A842FPR7-F1
#
_cell.length_a   1.000
_cell.length_b   1.000
_cell.length_c   1.000
_cell.angle_alpha   90.00
_cell.angle_beta   90.00
_cell.angle_gamma   90.00
#
_symmetry.space_group_name_H-M   'P 1'
#
loop_
_entity.id
_entity.type
_entity.pdbx_description
1 polymer ?
#
loop_
_entity_poly.entity_id
_entity_poly.type
_entity_poly.pdbx_seq_one_letter_code
_entity_poly.pdbx_strand_id
1 'polypeptide(L)'
;MKEVVHFKADPLFIIRTMLQIHVENVLESKLSEAETYALYACIRDLTDEETEELGHEYARINNLESISLSGTAEQREAFYKILIETERYKKLLFENQCQGYAGLGVADIVAKKFYPCAFAGHWKTLISIVKTSYLDVYSGDTAELDAFILQNFIFVGGRNKPNFYLQDDRSNARTLYLTVSKEKDRQMMIDSLEKVEYATRKELENKQFLEIQAMYNQMRAEID
;
A
#
# COMPACT_ATOMS: atom_id res chain seq x y z
N MET A 1 7.12 -55.43 -19.87
CA MET A 1 6.61 -54.50 -18.84
C MET A 1 7.49 -53.27 -18.86
N LYS A 2 6.92 -52.06 -18.92
CA LYS A 2 7.70 -50.84 -18.66
C LYS A 2 7.86 -50.73 -17.15
N GLU A 3 9.08 -50.89 -16.65
CA GLU A 3 9.39 -50.57 -15.26
C GLU A 3 9.26 -49.06 -15.07
N VAL A 4 8.32 -48.65 -14.23
CA VAL A 4 8.17 -47.26 -13.83
C VAL A 4 9.04 -47.08 -12.60
N VAL A 5 10.15 -46.37 -12.76
CA VAL A 5 11.04 -46.00 -11.65
C VAL A 5 10.42 -44.78 -10.96
N HIS A 6 10.01 -44.96 -9.70
CA HIS A 6 9.52 -43.86 -8.87
C HIS A 6 10.72 -43.11 -8.26
N PHE A 7 11.06 -41.96 -8.84
CA PHE A 7 11.97 -41.02 -8.20
C PHE A 7 11.24 -40.33 -7.06
N LYS A 8 11.81 -40.37 -5.84
CA LYS A 8 11.35 -39.53 -4.73
C LYS A 8 11.90 -38.12 -4.97
N ALA A 9 11.10 -37.27 -5.58
CA ALA A 9 11.39 -35.85 -5.63
C ALA A 9 11.01 -35.22 -4.28
N ASP A 10 11.88 -34.37 -3.76
CA ASP A 10 11.59 -33.57 -2.58
C ASP A 10 10.42 -32.59 -2.89
N PRO A 11 9.29 -32.67 -2.16
CA PRO A 11 8.16 -31.77 -2.37
C PRO A 11 8.52 -30.29 -2.28
N LEU A 12 9.46 -29.92 -1.40
CA LEU A 12 9.87 -28.53 -1.21
C LEU A 12 10.62 -28.01 -2.44
N PHE A 13 11.54 -28.82 -2.96
CA PHE A 13 12.20 -28.56 -4.23
C PHE A 13 11.19 -28.38 -5.38
N ILE A 14 10.13 -29.21 -5.46
CA ILE A 14 9.09 -29.08 -6.48
C ILE A 14 8.35 -27.74 -6.34
N ILE A 15 7.97 -27.32 -5.13
CA ILE A 15 7.28 -26.05 -4.90
C ILE A 15 8.14 -24.86 -5.36
N ARG A 16 9.41 -24.82 -4.97
CA ARG A 16 10.35 -23.78 -5.41
C ARG A 16 10.52 -23.75 -6.93
N THR A 17 10.66 -24.93 -7.54
CA THR A 17 10.78 -25.07 -9.00
C THR A 17 9.52 -24.58 -9.71
N MET A 18 8.34 -24.91 -9.20
CA MET A 18 7.06 -24.42 -9.72
C MET A 18 6.97 -22.89 -9.69
N LEU A 19 7.37 -22.27 -8.59
CA LEU A 19 7.42 -20.80 -8.44
C LEU A 19 8.37 -20.18 -9.46
N GLN A 20 9.60 -20.69 -9.55
CA GLN A 20 10.60 -20.20 -10.50
C GLN A 20 10.12 -20.29 -11.95
N ILE A 21 9.58 -21.44 -12.36
CA ILE A 21 9.00 -21.65 -13.70
C ILE A 21 7.87 -20.66 -13.97
N HIS A 22 7.03 -20.36 -12.98
CA HIS A 22 5.94 -19.39 -13.12
C HIS A 22 6.47 -17.98 -13.38
N VAL A 23 7.45 -17.54 -12.60
CA VAL A 23 8.05 -16.21 -12.75
C VAL A 23 8.68 -16.05 -14.13
N GLU A 24 9.58 -16.96 -14.50
CA GLU A 24 10.34 -16.90 -15.76
C GLU A 24 9.43 -16.99 -17.00
N ASN A 25 8.46 -17.92 -17.02
CA ASN A 25 7.70 -18.19 -18.25
C ASN A 25 6.40 -17.40 -18.38
N VAL A 26 5.88 -16.84 -17.27
CA VAL A 26 4.53 -16.22 -17.26
C VAL A 26 4.57 -14.74 -16.91
N LEU A 27 5.47 -14.33 -16.00
CA LEU A 27 5.41 -13.03 -15.35
C LEU A 27 6.56 -12.09 -15.71
N GLU A 28 7.75 -12.57 -16.07
CA GLU A 28 8.96 -11.74 -16.23
C GLU A 28 8.75 -10.49 -17.11
N SER A 29 7.96 -10.60 -18.18
CA SER A 29 7.66 -9.47 -19.08
C SER A 29 6.52 -8.54 -18.63
N LYS A 30 5.82 -8.88 -17.55
CA LYS A 30 4.61 -8.19 -17.07
C LYS A 30 4.82 -7.44 -15.76
N LEU A 31 5.89 -7.76 -15.04
CA LEU A 31 6.18 -7.20 -13.74
C LEU A 31 7.02 -5.93 -13.87
N SER A 32 6.88 -5.03 -12.89
CA SER A 32 7.84 -3.95 -12.69
C SER A 32 9.20 -4.50 -12.24
N GLU A 33 10.26 -3.69 -12.37
CA GLU A 33 11.59 -4.07 -11.89
C GLU A 33 11.57 -4.36 -10.37
N ALA A 34 10.86 -3.56 -9.58
CA ALA A 34 10.73 -3.77 -8.14
C ALA A 34 10.09 -5.12 -7.78
N GLU A 35 9.01 -5.49 -8.48
CA GLU A 35 8.34 -6.79 -8.30
C GLU A 35 9.23 -7.94 -8.73
N THR A 36 9.92 -7.78 -9.87
CA THR A 36 10.85 -8.78 -10.40
C THR A 36 11.97 -9.07 -9.42
N TYR A 37 12.65 -8.03 -8.92
CA TYR A 37 13.71 -8.19 -7.93
C TYR A 37 13.21 -8.76 -6.60
N ALA A 38 12.02 -8.35 -6.15
CA ALA A 38 11.44 -8.87 -4.92
C ALA A 38 11.11 -10.37 -5.03
N LEU A 39 10.52 -10.80 -6.14
CA LEU A 39 10.20 -12.21 -6.39
C LEU A 39 11.45 -13.07 -6.47
N TYR A 40 12.43 -12.69 -7.30
CA TYR A 40 13.65 -13.49 -7.43
C TYR A 40 14.43 -13.57 -6.11
N ALA A 41 14.53 -12.46 -5.37
CA ALA A 41 15.17 -12.47 -4.05
C ALA A 41 14.38 -13.33 -3.06
N CYS A 42 13.05 -13.25 -3.06
CA CYS A 42 12.22 -14.05 -2.17
C CYS A 42 12.35 -15.54 -2.47
N ILE A 43 12.22 -15.96 -3.74
CA ILE A 43 12.28 -17.36 -4.16
C ILE A 43 13.67 -17.96 -3.91
N ARG A 44 14.73 -17.23 -4.26
CA ARG A 44 16.12 -17.69 -4.09
C ARG A 44 16.44 -18.04 -2.64
N ASP A 45 15.91 -17.25 -1.72
CA ASP A 45 16.27 -17.31 -0.31
C ASP A 45 15.14 -17.94 0.55
N LEU A 46 14.14 -18.61 -0.07
CA LEU A 46 13.08 -19.35 0.61
C LEU A 46 13.67 -20.50 1.44
N THR A 47 13.39 -20.51 2.73
CA THR A 47 13.76 -21.60 3.65
C THR A 47 12.86 -22.83 3.46
N ASP A 48 13.25 -23.97 4.01
CA ASP A 48 12.45 -25.20 3.93
C ASP A 48 11.13 -24.99 4.71
N GLU A 49 11.20 -24.36 5.87
CA GLU A 49 10.05 -24.01 6.71
C GLU A 49 9.05 -23.10 5.97
N GLU A 50 9.52 -22.01 5.35
CA GLU A 50 8.63 -21.13 4.56
C GLU A 50 8.01 -21.88 3.38
N THR A 51 8.76 -22.81 2.76
CA THR A 51 8.25 -23.59 1.64
C THR A 51 7.17 -24.59 2.09
N GLU A 52 7.33 -25.19 3.27
CA GLU A 52 6.31 -26.01 3.92
C GLU A 52 5.05 -25.19 4.23
N GLU A 53 5.19 -23.98 4.76
CA GLU A 53 4.08 -23.06 5.03
C GLU A 53 3.28 -22.73 3.76
N LEU A 54 3.95 -22.49 2.63
CA LEU A 54 3.28 -22.30 1.34
C LEU A 54 2.46 -23.55 0.96
N GLY A 55 3.01 -24.74 1.18
CA GLY A 55 2.33 -26.02 0.97
C GLY A 55 1.08 -26.14 1.85
N HIS A 56 1.21 -25.91 3.15
CA HIS A 56 0.10 -25.95 4.10
C HIS A 56 -1.00 -24.96 3.73
N GLU A 57 -0.63 -23.74 3.37
CA GLU A 57 -1.58 -22.71 2.99
C GLU A 57 -2.32 -23.08 1.69
N TYR A 58 -1.61 -23.66 0.72
CA TYR A 58 -2.23 -24.21 -0.49
C TYR A 58 -3.23 -25.32 -0.17
N ALA A 59 -2.86 -26.28 0.68
CA ALA A 59 -3.76 -27.36 1.11
C ALA A 59 -4.99 -26.81 1.84
N ARG A 60 -4.80 -25.82 2.72
CA ARG A 60 -5.87 -25.17 3.48
C ARG A 60 -6.86 -24.45 2.57
N ILE A 61 -6.38 -23.63 1.63
CA ILE A 61 -7.23 -22.88 0.68
C ILE A 61 -8.07 -23.84 -0.18
N ASN A 62 -7.51 -25.00 -0.54
CA ASN A 62 -8.16 -25.97 -1.41
C ASN A 62 -8.87 -27.12 -0.65
N ASN A 63 -8.91 -27.08 0.69
CA ASN A 63 -9.49 -28.13 1.56
C ASN A 63 -8.95 -29.54 1.25
N LEU A 64 -7.63 -29.68 1.14
CA LEU A 64 -6.95 -30.94 0.81
C LEU A 64 -6.36 -31.61 2.06
N GLU A 65 -6.57 -32.91 2.21
CA GLU A 65 -5.89 -33.72 3.25
C GLU A 65 -4.42 -34.03 2.89
N SER A 66 -4.11 -34.08 1.59
CA SER A 66 -2.76 -34.26 1.08
C SER A 66 -2.59 -33.54 -0.25
N ILE A 67 -1.38 -33.07 -0.52
CA ILE A 67 -1.06 -32.31 -1.73
C ILE A 67 -0.48 -33.25 -2.78
N SER A 68 -1.04 -33.21 -3.98
CA SER A 68 -0.42 -33.80 -5.17
C SER A 68 0.23 -32.68 -5.99
N LEU A 69 1.56 -32.69 -6.08
CA LEU A 69 2.34 -31.70 -6.83
C LEU A 69 2.52 -32.17 -8.28
N SER A 70 1.64 -31.69 -9.16
CA SER A 70 1.67 -32.02 -10.59
C SER A 70 2.35 -30.95 -11.44
N GLY A 71 2.54 -29.75 -10.90
CA GLY A 71 3.19 -28.65 -11.60
C GLY A 71 2.33 -28.02 -12.68
N THR A 72 1.00 -28.17 -12.64
CA THR A 72 0.10 -27.52 -13.62
C THR A 72 0.17 -25.99 -13.52
N ALA A 73 -0.29 -25.28 -14.56
CA ALA A 73 -0.26 -23.82 -14.58
C ALA A 73 -1.06 -23.21 -13.42
N GLU A 74 -2.21 -23.81 -13.11
CA GLU A 74 -3.10 -23.39 -12.02
C GLU A 74 -2.43 -23.58 -10.66
N GLN A 75 -1.72 -24.71 -10.47
CA GLN A 75 -1.00 -24.98 -9.23
C GLN A 75 0.16 -24.00 -9.05
N ARG A 76 0.91 -23.71 -10.13
CA ARG A 76 1.98 -22.70 -10.13
C ARG A 76 1.46 -21.31 -9.76
N GLU A 77 0.36 -20.89 -10.39
CA GLU A 77 -0.26 -19.59 -10.11
C GLU A 77 -0.80 -19.50 -8.67
N ALA A 78 -1.38 -20.59 -8.15
CA ALA A 78 -1.86 -20.63 -6.77
C ALA A 78 -0.72 -20.46 -5.76
N PHE A 79 0.40 -21.17 -5.94
CA PHE A 79 1.58 -20.98 -5.08
C PHE A 79 2.17 -19.58 -5.19
N TYR A 80 2.21 -19.01 -6.41
CA TYR A 80 2.63 -17.62 -6.61
C TYR A 80 1.73 -16.63 -5.84
N LYS A 81 0.41 -16.79 -5.93
CA LYS A 81 -0.56 -15.96 -5.20
C LYS A 81 -0.36 -16.03 -3.69
N ILE A 82 -0.07 -17.22 -3.16
CA ILE A 82 0.24 -17.37 -1.73
C ILE A 82 1.56 -16.66 -1.39
N LEU A 83 2.61 -16.85 -2.20
CA LEU A 83 3.92 -16.25 -1.97
C LEU A 83 3.86 -14.71 -1.90
N ILE A 84 3.13 -14.07 -2.81
CA ILE A 84 3.04 -12.59 -2.82
C ILE A 84 2.24 -12.02 -1.65
N GLU A 85 1.47 -12.85 -0.96
CA GLU A 85 0.76 -12.44 0.24
C GLU A 85 1.63 -12.55 1.50
N THR A 86 2.80 -13.18 1.44
CA THR A 86 3.72 -13.29 2.57
C THR A 86 4.32 -11.94 2.96
N GLU A 87 4.55 -11.73 4.25
CA GLU A 87 5.18 -10.52 4.78
C GLU A 87 6.59 -10.32 4.23
N ARG A 88 7.32 -11.41 3.98
CA ARG A 88 8.66 -11.37 3.40
C ARG A 88 8.64 -10.75 2.00
N TYR A 89 7.75 -11.23 1.13
CA TYR A 89 7.62 -10.66 -0.21
C TYR A 89 7.22 -9.18 -0.15
N LYS A 90 6.18 -8.85 0.63
CA LYS A 90 5.69 -7.48 0.79
C LYS A 90 6.78 -6.53 1.27
N LYS A 91 7.62 -6.97 2.22
CA LYS A 91 8.78 -6.23 2.70
C LYS A 91 9.81 -6.00 1.59
N LEU A 92 10.23 -7.06 0.89
CA LEU A 92 11.22 -6.95 -0.20
C LEU A 92 10.73 -6.04 -1.33
N LEU A 93 9.44 -6.14 -1.69
CA LEU A 93 8.81 -5.28 -2.68
C LEU A 93 8.89 -3.81 -2.25
N PHE A 94 8.50 -3.51 -1.01
CA PHE A 94 8.55 -2.15 -0.48
C PHE A 94 9.98 -1.60 -0.41
N GLU A 95 10.96 -2.42 -0.02
CA GLU A 95 12.37 -2.03 0.01
C GLU A 95 12.89 -1.69 -1.40
N ASN A 96 12.58 -2.52 -2.40
CA ASN A 96 12.95 -2.25 -3.79
C ASN A 96 12.25 -1.00 -4.35
N GLN A 97 10.98 -0.79 -3.98
CA GLN A 97 10.26 0.44 -4.30
C GLN A 97 10.96 1.67 -3.72
N CYS A 98 11.38 1.61 -2.45
CA CYS A 98 12.13 2.71 -1.81
C CYS A 98 13.48 3.00 -2.47
N GLN A 99 14.10 2.00 -3.10
CA GLN A 99 15.36 2.15 -3.84
C GLN A 99 15.16 2.76 -5.24
N GLY A 100 13.92 2.94 -5.70
CA GLY A 100 13.62 3.59 -6.98
C GLY A 100 13.31 2.63 -8.14
N TYR A 101 13.29 1.32 -7.90
CA TYR A 101 12.95 0.33 -8.93
C TYR A 101 11.46 0.35 -9.35
N ALA A 102 10.64 1.17 -8.70
CA ALA A 102 9.26 1.45 -9.10
C ALA A 102 9.06 2.84 -9.73
N GLY A 103 10.17 3.55 -10.03
CA GLY A 103 10.12 4.89 -10.60
C GLY A 103 9.88 5.98 -9.57
N LEU A 104 8.96 6.91 -9.88
CA LEU A 104 8.67 8.08 -9.05
C LEU A 104 7.50 7.79 -8.09
N GLY A 105 7.67 8.12 -6.82
CA GLY A 105 6.57 7.98 -5.85
C GLY A 105 6.92 8.45 -4.44
N VAL A 106 5.93 8.32 -3.55
CA VAL A 106 6.06 8.59 -2.12
C VAL A 106 5.94 7.27 -1.37
N ALA A 107 6.95 6.91 -0.59
CA ALA A 107 6.91 5.76 0.30
C ALA A 107 6.44 6.20 1.69
N ASP A 108 5.40 5.55 2.19
CA ASP A 108 4.93 5.65 3.58
C ASP A 108 5.57 4.53 4.38
N ILE A 109 6.45 4.89 5.31
CA ILE A 109 7.23 3.94 6.13
C ILE A 109 6.37 3.33 7.23
N VAL A 110 5.36 4.04 7.73
CA VAL A 110 4.46 3.56 8.78
C VAL A 110 3.53 2.49 8.20
N ALA A 111 2.91 2.78 7.07
CA ALA A 111 2.01 1.85 6.39
C ALA A 111 2.73 0.81 5.52
N LYS A 112 4.07 0.93 5.35
CA LYS A 112 4.89 0.15 4.41
C LYS A 112 4.28 0.10 3.00
N LYS A 113 3.84 1.26 2.50
CA LYS A 113 3.12 1.38 1.24
C LYS A 113 3.74 2.41 0.32
N PHE A 114 3.92 2.02 -0.93
CA PHE A 114 4.42 2.91 -1.97
C PHE A 114 3.26 3.48 -2.79
N TYR A 115 3.30 4.80 -3.03
CA TYR A 115 2.32 5.53 -3.79
C TYR A 115 2.98 6.11 -5.05
N PRO A 116 2.80 5.48 -6.23
CA PRO A 116 3.39 5.96 -7.46
C PRO A 116 2.82 7.34 -7.83
N CYS A 117 3.66 8.20 -8.41
CA CYS A 117 3.24 9.52 -8.85
C CYS A 117 3.93 9.95 -10.15
N ALA A 118 3.32 10.90 -10.87
CA ALA A 118 3.94 11.52 -12.03
C ALA A 118 5.11 12.45 -11.63
N PHE A 119 5.88 12.92 -12.62
CA PHE A 119 6.90 13.94 -12.42
C PHE A 119 6.33 15.19 -11.72
N ALA A 120 7.06 15.72 -10.74
CA ALA A 120 6.61 16.80 -9.84
C ALA A 120 5.36 16.48 -8.99
N GLY A 121 4.94 15.21 -8.92
CA GLY A 121 3.75 14.76 -8.19
C GLY A 121 3.96 14.46 -6.70
N HIS A 122 5.21 14.31 -6.24
CA HIS A 122 5.53 13.85 -4.87
C HIS A 122 4.80 14.61 -3.78
N TRP A 123 4.89 15.95 -3.81
CA TRP A 123 4.26 16.77 -2.78
C TRP A 123 2.74 16.60 -2.78
N LYS A 124 2.09 16.66 -3.95
CA LYS A 124 0.64 16.46 -4.08
C LYS A 124 0.21 15.09 -3.55
N THR A 125 0.96 14.03 -3.89
CA THR A 125 0.70 12.67 -3.41
C THR A 125 0.83 12.58 -1.89
N LEU A 126 1.87 13.18 -1.30
CA LEU A 126 2.03 13.25 0.15
C LEU A 126 0.82 13.93 0.82
N ILE A 127 0.38 15.09 0.31
CA ILE A 127 -0.82 15.77 0.84
C ILE A 127 -2.02 14.83 0.82
N SER A 128 -2.21 14.10 -0.29
CA SER A 128 -3.32 13.15 -0.43
C SER A 128 -3.25 12.06 0.64
N ILE A 129 -2.08 11.47 0.87
CA ILE A 129 -1.89 10.39 1.85
C ILE A 129 -2.20 10.89 3.27
N VAL A 130 -1.61 12.03 3.65
CA VAL A 130 -1.82 12.62 4.98
C VAL A 130 -3.31 12.89 5.23
N LYS A 131 -4.01 13.47 4.24
CA LYS A 131 -5.45 13.74 4.33
C LYS A 131 -6.31 12.50 4.44
N THR A 132 -5.99 11.43 3.71
CA THR A 132 -6.86 10.25 3.66
C THR A 132 -6.60 9.29 4.80
N SER A 133 -5.37 9.24 5.32
CA SER A 133 -4.93 8.15 6.19
C SER A 133 -4.45 8.61 7.55
N TYR A 134 -4.14 9.90 7.73
CA TYR A 134 -3.56 10.42 8.97
C TYR A 134 -4.24 11.70 9.48
N LEU A 135 -5.41 12.07 8.95
CA LEU A 135 -6.09 13.32 9.31
C LEU A 135 -6.34 13.44 10.82
N ASP A 136 -6.70 12.33 11.47
CA ASP A 136 -7.04 12.29 12.89
C ASP A 136 -5.81 12.25 13.82
N VAL A 137 -4.62 12.02 13.27
CA VAL A 137 -3.38 11.88 14.05
C VAL A 137 -2.82 13.24 14.49
N TYR A 138 -3.23 14.33 13.85
CA TYR A 138 -2.67 15.66 14.11
C TYR A 138 -3.57 16.54 14.98
N SER A 139 -2.93 17.16 15.96
CA SER A 139 -3.53 18.04 16.96
C SER A 139 -3.86 19.45 16.43
N GLY A 140 -3.16 19.90 15.38
CA GLY A 140 -3.20 21.28 14.92
C GLY A 140 -1.86 22.01 14.98
N ASP A 141 -0.76 21.34 15.37
CA ASP A 141 0.57 21.94 15.32
C ASP A 141 1.29 21.63 13.98
N THR A 142 1.72 22.70 13.30
CA THR A 142 2.57 22.62 12.09
C THR A 142 3.88 21.91 12.34
N ALA A 143 4.51 22.10 13.51
CA ALA A 143 5.80 21.50 13.82
C ALA A 143 5.70 19.97 14.02
N GLU A 144 4.63 19.51 14.66
CA GLU A 144 4.34 18.08 14.81
C GLU A 144 4.08 17.42 13.45
N LEU A 145 3.32 18.08 12.58
CA LEU A 145 3.03 17.60 11.23
C LEU A 145 4.31 17.50 10.37
N ASP A 146 5.17 18.51 10.42
CA ASP A 146 6.44 18.51 9.67
C ASP A 146 7.38 17.42 10.16
N ALA A 147 7.52 17.28 11.50
CA ALA A 147 8.32 16.21 12.09
C ALA A 147 7.81 14.83 11.68
N PHE A 148 6.49 14.62 11.71
CA PHE A 148 5.89 13.37 11.24
C PHE A 148 6.22 13.13 9.76
N ILE A 149 6.08 14.14 8.91
CA ILE A 149 6.33 13.97 7.46
C ILE A 149 7.78 13.57 7.21
N LEU A 150 8.72 14.25 7.86
CA LEU A 150 10.16 14.02 7.70
C LEU A 150 10.59 12.64 8.19
N GLN A 151 9.93 12.11 9.21
CA GLN A 151 10.26 10.81 9.79
C GLN A 151 9.61 9.64 9.04
N ASN A 152 8.43 9.85 8.47
CA ASN A 152 7.57 8.76 8.01
C ASN A 152 7.41 8.65 6.48
N PHE A 153 7.84 9.66 5.71
CA PHE A 153 7.74 9.60 4.25
C PHE A 153 9.07 9.80 3.53
N ILE A 154 9.25 9.05 2.45
CA ILE A 154 10.42 9.15 1.57
C ILE A 154 9.94 9.47 0.15
N PHE A 155 10.55 10.49 -0.47
CA PHE A 155 10.35 10.78 -1.89
C PHE A 155 11.35 9.97 -2.71
N VAL A 156 10.82 9.10 -3.57
CA VAL A 156 11.59 8.16 -4.37
C VAL A 156 11.72 8.66 -5.80
N GLY A 157 12.94 8.62 -6.34
CA GLY A 157 13.26 9.00 -7.73
C GLY A 157 13.14 10.51 -8.05
N GLY A 158 12.71 11.33 -7.09
CA GLY A 158 12.65 12.79 -7.23
C GLY A 158 13.98 13.48 -6.91
N ARG A 159 14.20 14.68 -7.47
CA ARG A 159 15.36 15.53 -7.12
C ARG A 159 15.26 16.10 -5.71
N ASN A 160 14.03 16.38 -5.27
CA ASN A 160 13.76 17.06 -4.02
C ASN A 160 13.32 16.04 -2.96
N LYS A 161 13.87 16.18 -1.76
CA LYS A 161 13.43 15.44 -0.57
C LYS A 161 12.27 16.20 0.12
N PRO A 162 11.50 15.57 1.02
CA PRO A 162 10.41 16.25 1.73
C PRO A 162 10.86 17.56 2.41
N ASN A 163 12.05 17.56 3.03
CA ASN A 163 12.63 18.75 3.67
C ASN A 163 12.78 19.98 2.74
N PHE A 164 12.99 19.79 1.44
CA PHE A 164 13.08 20.89 0.47
C PHE A 164 11.78 21.71 0.45
N TYR A 165 10.63 21.05 0.57
CA TYR A 165 9.33 21.70 0.57
C TYR A 165 8.95 22.28 1.94
N LEU A 166 9.53 21.73 3.01
CA LEU A 166 9.28 22.16 4.38
C LEU A 166 10.17 23.33 4.81
N GLN A 167 11.33 23.52 4.19
CA GLN A 167 12.23 24.66 4.46
C GLN A 167 11.71 26.00 3.93
N ASP A 168 10.75 25.98 3.01
CA ASP A 168 10.10 27.19 2.51
C ASP A 168 8.97 27.59 3.48
N ASP A 169 9.35 28.28 4.58
CA ASP A 169 8.51 28.79 5.68
C ASP A 169 7.24 29.56 5.24
N ARG A 170 7.06 29.84 3.95
CA ARG A 170 6.05 30.77 3.44
C ARG A 170 4.92 30.15 2.64
N SER A 171 4.99 28.90 2.17
CA SER A 171 3.88 28.36 1.36
C SER A 171 3.50 26.90 1.64
N ASN A 172 4.39 25.92 1.52
CA ASN A 172 3.96 24.53 1.34
C ASN A 172 3.55 23.83 2.63
N ALA A 173 4.37 23.89 3.69
CA ALA A 173 4.03 23.31 5.00
C ALA A 173 2.77 23.98 5.59
N ARG A 174 2.73 25.31 5.55
CA ARG A 174 1.54 26.09 5.98
C ARG A 174 0.32 25.80 5.12
N THR A 175 0.46 25.65 3.80
CA THR A 175 -0.65 25.27 2.92
C THR A 175 -1.13 23.87 3.25
N LEU A 176 -0.22 22.91 3.45
CA LEU A 176 -0.60 21.56 3.85
C LEU A 176 -1.35 21.58 5.19
N TYR A 177 -0.81 22.25 6.20
CA TYR A 177 -1.48 22.45 7.48
C TYR A 177 -2.87 23.07 7.34
N LEU A 178 -2.99 24.20 6.64
CA LEU A 178 -4.29 24.85 6.39
C LEU A 178 -5.25 23.92 5.66
N THR A 179 -4.74 23.09 4.76
CA THR A 179 -5.57 22.16 4.00
C THR A 179 -6.02 20.98 4.87
N VAL A 180 -5.14 20.45 5.73
CA VAL A 180 -5.45 19.39 6.70
C VAL A 180 -6.43 19.92 7.75
N SER A 181 -6.17 21.09 8.33
CA SER A 181 -7.06 21.76 9.28
C SER A 181 -8.45 22.02 8.68
N LYS A 182 -8.53 22.57 7.46
CA LYS A 182 -9.82 22.78 6.78
C LYS A 182 -10.57 21.47 6.52
N GLU A 183 -9.86 20.40 6.19
CA GLU A 183 -10.51 19.09 5.99
C GLU A 183 -11.03 18.52 7.31
N LYS A 184 -10.29 18.69 8.41
CA LYS A 184 -10.74 18.31 9.75
C LYS A 184 -11.99 19.08 10.17
N ASP A 185 -11.99 20.40 9.97
CA ASP A 185 -13.16 21.26 10.23
C ASP A 185 -14.34 20.85 9.35
N ARG A 186 -14.09 20.53 8.07
CA ARG A 186 -15.11 20.01 7.15
C ARG A 186 -15.76 18.76 7.70
N GLN A 187 -14.94 17.80 8.15
CA GLN A 187 -15.42 16.53 8.67
C GLN A 187 -16.25 16.70 9.94
N MET A 188 -15.79 17.55 10.86
CA MET A 188 -16.55 17.92 12.06
C MET A 188 -17.91 18.54 11.72
N MET A 189 -17.98 19.43 10.72
CA MET A 189 -19.24 20.04 10.29
C MET A 189 -20.18 19.01 9.64
N ILE A 190 -19.65 18.11 8.80
CA ILE A 190 -20.43 17.00 8.22
C ILE A 190 -21.01 16.12 9.33
N ASP A 191 -20.18 15.69 10.29
CA ASP A 191 -20.61 14.81 11.37
C ASP A 191 -21.68 15.49 12.24
N SER A 192 -21.57 16.81 12.44
CA SER A 192 -22.58 17.59 13.17
C SER A 192 -23.90 17.67 12.42
N LEU A 193 -23.87 17.98 11.12
CA LEU A 193 -25.05 18.07 10.24
C LEU A 193 -25.78 16.73 10.14
N GLU A 194 -25.02 15.63 10.01
CA GLU A 194 -25.56 14.27 9.96
C GLU A 194 -26.19 13.87 11.30
N LYS A 195 -25.53 14.19 12.42
CA LYS A 195 -25.99 13.83 13.76
C LYS A 195 -27.34 14.45 14.13
N VAL A 196 -27.62 15.66 13.65
CA VAL A 196 -28.91 16.33 13.88
C VAL A 196 -29.92 16.08 12.76
N GLU A 197 -29.63 15.15 11.85
CA GLU A 197 -30.47 14.80 10.69
C GLU A 197 -30.78 15.99 9.75
N TYR A 198 -29.93 17.03 9.75
CA TYR A 198 -30.10 18.22 8.91
C TYR A 198 -29.75 17.96 7.44
N ALA A 199 -28.75 17.09 7.21
CA ALA A 199 -28.38 16.61 5.89
C ALA A 199 -27.69 15.24 6.02
N THR A 200 -27.87 14.38 5.02
CA THR A 200 -27.20 13.07 4.99
C THR A 200 -25.77 13.20 4.49
N ARG A 201 -24.87 12.31 4.93
CA ARG A 201 -23.47 12.30 4.47
C ARG A 201 -23.33 12.23 2.95
N LYS A 202 -24.19 11.44 2.29
CA LYS A 202 -24.25 11.31 0.82
C LYS A 202 -24.55 12.64 0.11
N GLU A 203 -25.36 13.50 0.71
CA GLU A 203 -25.65 14.84 0.17
C GLU A 203 -24.48 15.81 0.36
N LEU A 204 -23.63 15.57 1.36
CA LEU A 204 -22.51 16.43 1.73
C LEU A 204 -21.18 16.02 1.08
N GLU A 205 -21.02 14.75 0.67
CA GLU A 205 -19.76 14.19 0.14
C GLU A 205 -19.16 15.02 -1.01
N ASN A 206 -19.99 15.53 -1.91
CA ASN A 206 -19.55 16.27 -3.09
C ASN A 206 -19.57 17.80 -2.92
N LYS A 207 -19.95 18.30 -1.74
CA LYS A 207 -20.04 19.74 -1.47
C LYS A 207 -18.67 20.31 -1.09
N GLN A 208 -18.42 21.53 -1.57
CA GLN A 208 -17.24 22.31 -1.22
C GLN A 208 -17.29 22.74 0.24
N PHE A 209 -16.11 23.01 0.83
CA PHE A 209 -15.98 23.44 2.22
C PHE A 209 -16.93 24.59 2.60
N LEU A 210 -16.99 25.65 1.76
CA LEU A 210 -17.80 26.83 2.03
C LEU A 210 -19.31 26.53 1.99
N GLU A 211 -19.75 25.57 1.17
CA GLU A 211 -21.15 25.14 1.12
C GLU A 211 -21.54 24.40 2.40
N ILE A 212 -20.67 23.49 2.86
CA ILE A 212 -20.87 22.75 4.13
C ILE A 212 -20.86 23.73 5.30
N GLN A 213 -19.95 24.72 5.29
CA GLN A 213 -19.87 25.75 6.33
C GLN A 213 -21.15 26.61 6.37
N ALA A 214 -21.69 27.00 5.21
CA ALA A 214 -22.94 27.74 5.15
C ALA A 214 -24.11 26.92 5.71
N MET A 215 -24.22 25.65 5.33
CA MET A 215 -25.26 24.73 5.85
C MET A 215 -25.14 24.54 7.36
N TYR A 216 -23.93 24.34 7.88
CA TYR A 216 -23.67 24.21 9.31
C TYR A 216 -24.07 25.47 10.09
N ASN A 217 -23.74 26.66 9.57
CA ASN A 217 -24.13 27.92 10.20
C ASN A 217 -25.65 28.13 10.18
N GLN A 218 -26.31 27.75 9.08
CA GLN A 218 -27.78 27.81 8.97
C GLN A 218 -28.44 26.87 9.97
N MET A 219 -28.00 25.61 10.01
CA MET A 219 -28.44 24.61 11.00
C MET A 219 -28.30 25.15 12.44
N ARG A 220 -27.15 25.76 12.79
CA ARG A 220 -26.97 26.35 14.12
C ARG A 220 -27.97 27.47 14.41
N ALA A 221 -28.23 28.34 13.44
CA ALA A 221 -29.18 29.45 13.60
C ALA A 221 -30.65 28.99 13.70
N GLU A 222 -30.99 27.78 13.25
CA GLU A 222 -32.33 27.20 13.35
C GLU A 222 -32.56 26.41 14.65
N ILE A 223 -31.47 25.97 15.29
CA ILE A 223 -31.49 25.17 16.53
C ILE A 223 -31.31 26.06 17.79
N ASP A 224 -30.64 27.21 17.66
CA ASP A 224 -30.52 28.25 18.71
C ASP A 224 -31.79 29.13 18.79
#